data_AF-A0A1Q9LJK1-F1
#
_entry.id   AF-A0A1Q9LJK1-F1
#
_cell.length_a   1.000
_cell.length_b   1.000
_cell.length_c   1.000
_cell.angle_alpha   90.00
_cell.angle_beta   90.00
_cell.angle_gamma   90.00
#
_symmetry.space_group_name_H-M   'P 1'
#
loop_
_entity.id
_entity.type
_entity.pdbx_description
1 polymer ?
#
loop_
_entity_poly.entity_id
_entity_poly.type
_entity_poly.pdbx_seq_one_letter_code
_entity_poly.pdbx_strand_id
1 'polypeptide(L)'
;MSRNTRLSRITAAAVGAAGVVALVAAPVAQAEPVQAAGVVTKAVTFSCAYPLIGNRDVPATVTATFPSTVAAGTPINTTDFSVAVSLDDTTVQALQLVGAATVEGTSEAGVDLSINGTELGVTLPGLDIPVTAVTGAAPIALNITGLVPSLTVKSAGQVDIAIGNAFTGKITPKTATGELTGLGTFDLNCSALAGQDLSLVSIPVT
;
A
#
# COMPACT_ATOMS: atom_id res chain seq x y z
N MET A 1 -69.36 37.33 -41.24
CA MET A 1 -70.36 36.44 -41.86
C MET A 1 -69.96 35.00 -41.54
N SER A 2 -70.51 34.42 -40.47
CA SER A 2 -71.62 33.41 -40.46
C SER A 2 -71.14 32.04 -40.97
N ARG A 3 -71.18 30.90 -40.25
CA ARG A 3 -72.15 30.29 -39.31
C ARG A 3 -71.37 29.45 -38.28
N ASN A 4 -71.63 29.44 -36.98
CA ASN A 4 -72.81 29.04 -36.20
C ASN A 4 -73.10 27.52 -36.11
N THR A 5 -73.10 27.05 -34.85
CA THR A 5 -73.99 26.09 -34.18
C THR A 5 -73.70 24.57 -34.06
N ARG A 6 -73.64 24.15 -32.76
CA ARG A 6 -74.19 22.93 -32.10
C ARG A 6 -73.44 21.59 -32.32
N LEU A 7 -73.40 20.61 -31.40
CA LEU A 7 -74.04 20.35 -30.10
C LEU A 7 -73.22 19.24 -29.39
N SER A 8 -73.01 19.44 -28.07
CA SER A 8 -73.04 18.48 -26.95
C SER A 8 -73.06 16.95 -27.19
N ARG A 9 -72.27 16.24 -26.35
CA ARG A 9 -72.38 14.86 -25.78
C ARG A 9 -71.00 14.15 -25.89
N ILE A 10 -70.49 13.31 -25.00
CA ILE A 10 -70.86 12.72 -23.71
C ILE A 10 -69.54 12.21 -23.10
N THR A 11 -69.50 12.22 -21.77
CA THR A 11 -68.59 11.56 -20.83
C THR A 11 -67.95 10.24 -21.31
N ALA A 12 -66.64 10.10 -21.10
CA ALA A 12 -66.01 8.82 -20.74
C ALA A 12 -64.71 9.09 -19.97
N ALA A 13 -64.74 8.80 -18.67
CA ALA A 13 -63.57 8.79 -17.82
C ALA A 13 -62.69 7.58 -18.20
N ALA A 14 -61.43 7.84 -18.55
CA ALA A 14 -60.39 6.82 -18.59
C ALA A 14 -59.30 7.26 -17.62
N VAL A 15 -59.35 6.71 -16.40
CA VAL A 15 -58.27 6.83 -15.42
C VAL A 15 -57.11 5.97 -15.95
N GLY A 16 -56.25 6.59 -16.74
CA GLY A 16 -54.98 6.01 -17.17
C GLY A 16 -53.98 6.10 -16.02
N ALA A 17 -53.80 5.01 -15.28
CA ALA A 17 -52.69 4.85 -14.36
C ALA A 17 -51.39 4.75 -15.16
N ALA A 18 -50.75 5.88 -15.45
CA ALA A 18 -49.39 5.92 -15.95
C ALA A 18 -48.44 5.75 -14.75
N GLY A 19 -48.04 4.50 -14.50
CA GLY A 19 -46.97 4.18 -13.55
C GLY A 19 -45.66 4.80 -14.02
N VAL A 20 -45.18 5.79 -13.28
CA VAL A 20 -43.82 6.32 -13.44
C VAL A 20 -42.88 5.31 -12.80
N VAL A 21 -42.26 4.47 -13.63
CA VAL A 21 -41.16 3.60 -13.20
C VAL A 21 -39.96 4.48 -12.91
N ALA A 22 -39.73 4.80 -11.63
CA ALA A 22 -38.50 5.43 -11.18
C ALA A 22 -37.34 4.44 -11.35
N LEU A 23 -36.54 4.62 -12.40
CA LEU A 23 -35.27 3.94 -12.57
C LEU A 23 -34.32 4.40 -11.46
N VAL A 24 -34.17 3.58 -10.43
CA VAL A 24 -33.13 3.76 -9.41
C VAL A 24 -31.80 3.38 -10.08
N ALA A 25 -31.04 4.40 -10.52
CA ALA A 25 -29.67 4.21 -10.95
C ALA A 25 -28.84 3.83 -9.72
N ALA A 26 -28.51 2.54 -9.59
CA ALA A 26 -27.55 2.09 -8.61
C ALA A 26 -26.17 2.69 -8.93
N PRO A 27 -25.41 3.18 -7.93
CA PRO A 27 -24.03 3.58 -8.16
C PRO A 27 -23.25 2.32 -8.51
N VAL A 28 -22.83 2.21 -9.77
CA VAL A 28 -21.81 1.24 -10.17
C VAL A 28 -20.53 1.61 -9.43
N ALA A 29 -20.14 0.80 -8.45
CA ALA A 29 -18.84 0.86 -7.84
C ALA A 29 -17.80 0.75 -8.96
N GLN A 30 -17.09 1.84 -9.22
CA GLN A 30 -15.95 1.84 -10.13
C GLN A 30 -14.87 0.99 -9.45
N ALA A 31 -14.70 -0.25 -9.92
CA ALA A 31 -13.53 -1.03 -9.59
C ALA A 31 -12.31 -0.23 -10.05
N GLU A 32 -11.42 0.12 -9.14
CA GLU A 32 -10.16 0.75 -9.49
C GLU A 32 -9.43 -0.16 -10.49
N PRO A 33 -8.85 0.40 -11.57
CA PRO A 33 -8.18 -0.42 -12.57
C PRO A 33 -7.01 -1.17 -11.91
N VAL A 34 -7.05 -2.51 -12.00
CA VAL A 34 -5.91 -3.37 -11.68
C VAL A 34 -4.70 -2.81 -12.43
N GLN A 35 -3.67 -2.39 -11.69
CA GLN A 35 -2.48 -1.78 -12.25
C GLN A 35 -1.83 -2.79 -13.21
N ALA A 36 -1.71 -2.41 -14.48
CA ALA A 36 -1.01 -3.21 -15.48
C ALA A 36 0.41 -3.44 -14.98
N ALA A 37 0.84 -4.70 -14.97
CA ALA A 37 2.14 -5.06 -14.47
C ALA A 37 3.30 -4.34 -15.17
N GLY A 38 4.39 -4.21 -14.44
CA GLY A 38 5.48 -3.28 -14.68
C GLY A 38 5.92 -2.69 -13.35
N VAL A 39 6.40 -1.45 -13.37
CA VAL A 39 6.77 -0.72 -12.15
C VAL A 39 5.50 -0.33 -11.40
N VAL A 40 5.37 -0.82 -10.17
CA VAL A 40 4.31 -0.47 -9.21
C VAL A 40 4.91 0.43 -8.13
N THR A 41 4.23 1.52 -7.83
CA THR A 41 4.55 2.41 -6.71
C THR A 41 3.31 2.57 -5.84
N LYS A 42 3.43 2.30 -4.54
CA LYS A 42 2.34 2.39 -3.56
C LYS A 42 2.78 3.21 -2.35
N ALA A 43 2.01 4.25 -2.04
CA ALA A 43 2.15 4.99 -0.80
C ALA A 43 1.34 4.30 0.30
N VAL A 44 1.94 4.11 1.46
CA VAL A 44 1.34 3.49 2.65
C VAL A 44 1.91 4.17 3.89
N THR A 45 1.10 4.30 4.93
CA THR A 45 1.56 4.81 6.23
C THR A 45 1.56 3.68 7.26
N PHE A 46 2.66 3.54 7.99
CA PHE A 46 2.81 2.60 9.09
C PHE A 46 2.85 3.33 10.44
N SER A 47 2.21 2.79 11.47
CA SER A 47 2.43 3.23 12.85
C SER A 47 3.55 2.39 13.47
N CYS A 48 4.66 3.04 13.81
CA CYS A 48 5.86 2.41 14.34
C CYS A 48 6.06 2.75 15.83
N ALA A 49 6.31 1.75 16.67
CA ALA A 49 6.52 1.92 18.10
C ALA A 49 8.00 2.21 18.41
N TYR A 50 8.34 3.47 18.66
CA TYR A 50 9.69 3.90 19.04
C TYR A 50 9.90 3.80 20.56
N PRO A 51 11.07 3.33 21.03
CA PRO A 51 11.33 3.13 22.46
C PRO A 51 11.17 4.38 23.34
N LEU A 52 11.52 5.57 22.83
CA LEU A 52 11.56 6.82 23.61
C LEU A 52 10.39 7.78 23.32
N ILE A 53 9.83 7.74 22.11
CA ILE A 53 8.82 8.69 21.65
C ILE A 53 7.45 8.06 21.36
N GLY A 54 7.31 6.76 21.64
CA GLY A 54 6.07 6.01 21.43
C GLY A 54 5.74 5.82 19.95
N ASN A 55 4.45 5.69 19.65
CA ASN A 55 3.97 5.43 18.30
C ASN A 55 4.11 6.67 17.41
N ARG A 56 4.69 6.50 16.23
CA ARG A 56 4.76 7.51 15.17
C ARG A 56 4.25 6.96 13.87
N ASP A 57 3.54 7.78 13.12
CA ASP A 57 3.12 7.46 11.78
C ASP A 57 4.26 7.79 10.81
N VAL A 58 4.69 6.79 10.06
CA VAL A 58 5.82 6.83 9.14
C VAL A 58 5.27 6.62 7.73
N PRO A 59 5.22 7.68 6.90
CA PRO A 59 4.90 7.56 5.50
C PRO A 59 5.98 6.76 4.78
N ALA A 60 5.56 5.79 3.98
CA ALA A 60 6.40 4.93 3.18
C ALA A 60 5.91 4.88 1.73
N THR A 61 6.83 4.78 0.79
CA THR A 61 6.56 4.55 -0.63
C THR A 61 7.27 3.28 -1.05
N VAL A 62 6.49 2.22 -1.29
CA VAL A 62 6.99 0.94 -1.78
C VAL A 62 7.02 1.00 -3.30
N THR A 63 8.16 0.64 -3.89
CA THR A 63 8.33 0.52 -5.34
C THR A 63 8.87 -0.86 -5.67
N ALA A 64 8.31 -1.52 -6.69
CA ALA A 64 8.78 -2.80 -7.19
C ALA A 64 8.32 -3.03 -8.64
N THR A 65 9.07 -3.82 -9.39
CA THR A 65 8.73 -4.21 -10.76
C THR A 65 8.25 -5.65 -10.80
N PHE A 66 7.05 -5.89 -11.34
CA PHE A 66 6.44 -7.20 -11.45
C PHE A 66 6.23 -7.61 -12.93
N PRO A 67 6.28 -8.93 -13.25
CA PRO A 67 5.93 -9.41 -14.59
C PRO A 67 4.42 -9.30 -14.85
N SER A 68 4.05 -9.13 -16.12
CA SER A 68 2.64 -9.01 -16.55
C SER A 68 1.85 -10.28 -16.66
N THR A 69 2.55 -11.38 -16.86
CA THR A 69 2.01 -12.72 -16.83
C THR A 69 3.18 -13.65 -16.62
N VAL A 70 2.93 -14.82 -16.05
CA VAL A 70 3.92 -15.88 -15.94
C VAL A 70 3.33 -17.20 -16.41
N ALA A 71 4.16 -18.09 -16.95
CA ALA A 71 3.70 -19.43 -17.26
C ALA A 71 3.69 -20.31 -16.00
N ALA A 72 2.77 -21.25 -15.90
CA ALA A 72 2.74 -22.21 -14.81
C ALA A 72 4.08 -22.96 -14.70
N GLY A 73 4.62 -23.03 -13.48
CA GLY A 73 5.92 -23.65 -13.20
C GLY A 73 7.13 -22.75 -13.48
N THR A 74 6.93 -21.50 -13.91
CA THR A 74 8.01 -20.50 -14.03
C THR A 74 8.08 -19.60 -12.79
N PRO A 75 9.27 -19.14 -12.39
CA PRO A 75 9.42 -18.23 -11.26
C PRO A 75 8.87 -16.82 -11.58
N ILE A 76 8.07 -16.27 -10.67
CA ILE A 76 7.75 -14.86 -10.60
C ILE A 76 8.95 -14.16 -9.97
N ASN A 77 9.65 -13.35 -10.77
CA ASN A 77 10.80 -12.57 -10.33
C ASN A 77 10.36 -11.11 -10.17
N THR A 78 10.48 -10.59 -8.95
CA THR A 78 10.26 -9.18 -8.64
C THR A 78 11.61 -8.47 -8.64
N THR A 79 11.73 -7.33 -9.31
CA THR A 79 12.96 -6.52 -9.35
C THR A 79 12.74 -5.13 -8.82
N ASP A 80 13.83 -4.38 -8.62
CA ASP A 80 13.81 -2.96 -8.25
C ASP A 80 13.01 -2.65 -6.98
N PHE A 81 12.97 -3.62 -6.06
CA PHE A 81 12.28 -3.46 -4.78
C PHE A 81 13.00 -2.42 -3.92
N SER A 82 12.25 -1.41 -3.52
CA SER A 82 12.70 -0.37 -2.58
C SER A 82 11.54 0.18 -1.76
N VAL A 83 11.85 0.66 -0.56
CA VAL A 83 10.91 1.36 0.31
C VAL A 83 11.53 2.68 0.75
N ALA A 84 10.99 3.79 0.27
CA ALA A 84 11.38 5.10 0.73
C ALA A 84 10.50 5.50 1.92
N VAL A 85 11.08 5.70 3.10
CA VAL A 85 10.37 6.15 4.30
C VAL A 85 10.79 7.56 4.70
N SER A 86 9.86 8.29 5.33
CA SER A 86 10.10 9.67 5.77
C SER A 86 10.11 9.76 7.29
N LEU A 87 11.25 10.17 7.86
CA LEU A 87 11.37 10.47 9.27
C LEU A 87 10.88 11.89 9.55
N ASP A 88 9.94 12.02 10.48
CA ASP A 88 9.41 13.30 10.91
C ASP A 88 10.36 14.06 11.86
N ASP A 89 9.99 15.32 12.14
CA ASP A 89 10.77 16.23 12.97
C ASP A 89 11.03 15.68 14.39
N THR A 90 10.02 15.09 15.03
CA THR A 90 10.21 14.54 16.38
C THR A 90 11.12 13.32 16.38
N THR A 91 11.04 12.47 15.36
CA THR A 91 11.91 11.29 15.24
C THR A 91 13.35 11.73 15.03
N VAL A 92 13.59 12.71 14.16
CA VAL A 92 14.91 13.29 13.94
C VAL A 92 15.45 13.95 15.21
N GLN A 93 14.64 14.74 15.92
CA GLN A 93 15.02 15.36 17.19
C GLN A 93 15.36 14.33 18.27
N ALA A 94 14.59 13.25 18.38
CA ALA A 94 14.85 12.18 19.34
C ALA A 94 16.18 11.47 19.05
N LEU A 95 16.48 11.22 17.77
CA LEU A 95 17.76 10.66 17.34
C LEU A 95 18.93 11.61 17.68
N GLN A 96 18.77 12.90 17.43
CA GLN A 96 19.78 13.91 17.79
C GLN A 96 19.98 14.02 19.31
N LEU A 97 18.91 13.89 20.10
CA LEU A 97 18.97 13.94 21.56
C LEU A 97 19.79 12.78 22.15
N VAL A 98 19.75 11.60 21.53
CA VAL A 98 20.60 10.46 21.91
C VAL A 98 22.00 10.53 21.29
N GLY A 99 22.33 11.62 20.59
CA GLY A 99 23.64 11.86 19.99
C GLY A 99 23.85 11.16 18.64
N ALA A 100 22.78 10.72 17.96
CA ALA A 100 22.89 10.09 16.66
C ALA A 100 23.23 11.14 15.58
N ALA A 101 24.25 10.84 14.79
CA ALA A 101 24.55 11.54 13.54
C ALA A 101 24.10 10.73 12.31
N THR A 102 24.08 9.39 12.43
CA THR A 102 23.58 8.49 11.40
C THR A 102 22.69 7.40 11.98
N VAL A 103 21.89 6.78 11.11
CA VAL A 103 21.17 5.53 11.40
C VAL A 103 21.43 4.54 10.28
N GLU A 104 21.48 3.26 10.64
CA GLU A 104 21.56 2.12 9.73
C GLU A 104 20.83 0.93 10.37
N GLY A 105 20.63 -0.15 9.64
CA GLY A 105 19.99 -1.32 10.21
C GLY A 105 19.57 -2.36 9.19
N THR A 106 18.74 -3.28 9.66
CA THR A 106 18.06 -4.26 8.80
C THR A 106 16.57 -4.26 9.12
N SER A 107 15.76 -4.82 8.22
CA SER A 107 14.33 -4.95 8.42
C SER A 107 13.77 -6.21 7.77
N GLU A 108 12.54 -6.53 8.17
CA GLU A 108 11.70 -7.56 7.58
C GLU A 108 10.32 -6.95 7.28
N ALA A 109 9.75 -7.31 6.15
CA ALA A 109 8.43 -6.83 5.74
C ALA A 109 7.46 -8.00 5.57
N GLY A 110 6.24 -7.85 6.07
CA GLY A 110 5.13 -8.74 5.71
C GLY A 110 4.72 -8.54 4.26
N VAL A 111 4.36 -9.63 3.60
CA VAL A 111 3.78 -9.63 2.26
C VAL A 111 2.59 -10.58 2.30
N ASP A 112 1.43 -10.08 1.87
CA ASP A 112 0.22 -10.88 1.75
C ASP A 112 0.13 -11.38 0.31
N LEU A 113 0.17 -12.70 0.15
CA LEU A 113 0.02 -13.37 -1.14
C LEU A 113 -1.31 -14.10 -1.20
N SER A 114 -2.01 -14.02 -2.32
CA SER A 114 -3.15 -14.89 -2.61
C SER A 114 -2.87 -15.64 -3.90
N ILE A 115 -2.91 -16.97 -3.86
CA ILE A 115 -2.75 -17.83 -5.03
C ILE A 115 -4.08 -18.53 -5.26
N ASN A 116 -4.78 -18.17 -6.35
CA ASN A 116 -6.10 -18.70 -6.67
C ASN A 116 -7.09 -18.59 -5.50
N GLY A 117 -7.05 -17.47 -4.77
CA GLY A 117 -7.89 -17.21 -3.60
C GLY A 117 -7.45 -17.92 -2.31
N THR A 118 -6.32 -18.62 -2.31
CA THR A 118 -5.71 -19.15 -1.09
C THR A 118 -4.70 -18.15 -0.55
N GLU A 119 -4.99 -17.58 0.61
CA GLU A 119 -4.12 -16.62 1.29
C GLU A 119 -2.89 -17.30 1.91
N LEU A 120 -1.75 -16.65 1.77
CA LEU A 120 -0.46 -17.01 2.32
C LEU A 120 0.25 -15.74 2.78
N GLY A 121 0.36 -15.55 4.10
CA GLY A 121 1.26 -14.55 4.65
C GLY A 121 2.71 -15.03 4.54
N VAL A 122 3.58 -14.21 3.96
CA VAL A 122 5.03 -14.47 3.94
C VAL A 122 5.79 -13.28 4.50
N THR A 123 6.96 -13.56 5.05
CA THR A 123 7.90 -12.52 5.49
C THR A 123 8.99 -12.38 4.45
N LEU A 124 9.30 -11.15 4.07
CA LEU A 124 10.45 -10.75 3.29
C LEU A 124 11.59 -10.36 4.25
N PRO A 125 12.57 -11.23 4.50
CA PRO A 125 13.64 -10.95 5.44
C PRO A 125 14.81 -10.20 4.79
N GLY A 126 15.71 -9.70 5.63
CA GLY A 126 17.04 -9.26 5.17
C GLY A 126 17.02 -8.00 4.31
N LEU A 127 16.05 -7.12 4.54
CA LEU A 127 16.05 -5.79 3.94
C LEU A 127 17.12 -4.93 4.61
N ASP A 128 17.91 -4.22 3.81
CA ASP A 128 18.99 -3.36 4.24
C ASP A 128 18.51 -1.92 4.42
N ILE A 129 18.86 -1.30 5.54
CA ILE A 129 18.69 0.12 5.82
C ILE A 129 20.10 0.73 5.79
N PRO A 130 20.49 1.35 4.66
CA PRO A 130 21.83 1.89 4.50
C PRO A 130 22.08 3.07 5.43
N VAL A 131 23.36 3.34 5.70
CA VAL A 131 23.80 4.49 6.50
C VAL A 131 23.17 5.78 5.97
N THR A 132 22.37 6.42 6.81
CA THR A 132 21.72 7.68 6.48
C THR A 132 22.00 8.72 7.55
N ALA A 133 22.36 9.93 7.12
CA ALA A 133 22.60 11.06 8.02
C ALA A 133 21.29 11.58 8.61
N VAL A 134 21.28 11.82 9.92
CA VAL A 134 20.11 12.34 10.68
C VAL A 134 20.37 13.70 11.35
N THR A 135 21.45 14.38 10.95
CA THR A 135 21.81 15.72 11.43
C THR A 135 21.17 16.86 10.64
N GLY A 136 20.43 16.54 9.57
CA GLY A 136 19.73 17.51 8.73
C GLY A 136 18.40 17.99 9.32
N ALA A 137 17.77 18.94 8.63
CA ALA A 137 16.38 19.30 8.90
C ALA A 137 15.42 18.21 8.42
N ALA A 138 14.39 17.94 9.21
CA ALA A 138 13.33 17.03 8.81
C ALA A 138 12.45 17.64 7.68
N PRO A 139 11.79 16.80 6.86
CA PRO A 139 11.82 15.33 6.89
C PRO A 139 13.12 14.75 6.33
N ILE A 140 13.58 13.64 6.91
CA ILE A 140 14.75 12.90 6.40
C ILE A 140 14.27 11.61 5.73
N ALA A 141 14.66 11.40 4.48
CA ALA A 141 14.34 10.20 3.74
C ALA A 141 15.33 9.07 4.06
N LEU A 142 14.82 7.88 4.35
CA LEU A 142 15.58 6.64 4.38
C LEU A 142 15.12 5.75 3.23
N ASN A 143 16.05 5.08 2.56
CA ASN A 143 15.71 4.17 1.47
C ASN A 143 16.11 2.74 1.83
N ILE A 144 15.13 1.88 2.02
CA ILE A 144 15.30 0.47 2.36
C ILE A 144 15.32 -0.33 1.06
N THR A 145 16.25 -1.28 0.94
CA THR A 145 16.36 -2.13 -0.26
C THR A 145 16.57 -3.58 0.14
N GLY A 146 16.30 -4.51 -0.77
CA GLY A 146 16.55 -5.92 -0.51
C GLY A 146 16.16 -6.80 -1.68
N LEU A 147 16.49 -8.09 -1.57
CA LEU A 147 16.14 -9.08 -2.56
C LEU A 147 14.77 -9.66 -2.26
N VAL A 148 13.88 -9.67 -3.24
CA VAL A 148 12.59 -10.36 -3.14
C VAL A 148 12.76 -11.81 -3.61
N PRO A 149 12.52 -12.81 -2.75
CA PRO A 149 12.58 -14.21 -3.14
C PRO A 149 11.59 -14.51 -4.28
N SER A 150 12.02 -15.31 -5.25
CA SER A 150 11.16 -15.73 -6.35
C SER A 150 10.10 -16.73 -5.88
N LEU A 151 8.85 -16.55 -6.33
CA LEU A 151 7.75 -17.48 -6.08
C LEU A 151 7.45 -18.28 -7.36
N THR A 152 7.34 -19.60 -7.27
CA THR A 152 6.92 -20.43 -8.41
C THR A 152 5.55 -21.03 -8.17
N VAL A 153 4.58 -20.66 -9.00
CA VAL A 153 3.22 -21.20 -8.95
C VAL A 153 3.07 -22.26 -10.04
N LYS A 154 2.71 -23.48 -9.64
CA LYS A 154 2.70 -24.67 -10.53
C LYS A 154 1.41 -24.84 -11.34
N SER A 155 0.37 -24.10 -11.00
CA SER A 155 -0.96 -24.22 -11.62
C SER A 155 -1.36 -22.88 -12.22
N ALA A 156 -2.06 -22.93 -13.35
CA ALA A 156 -2.65 -21.73 -13.95
C ALA A 156 -3.66 -21.06 -12.99
N GLY A 157 -3.90 -19.78 -13.21
CA GLY A 157 -4.84 -18.96 -12.45
C GLY A 157 -4.28 -17.57 -12.17
N GLN A 158 -4.31 -17.13 -10.91
CA GLN A 158 -3.97 -15.76 -10.50
C GLN A 158 -3.16 -15.73 -9.21
N VAL A 159 -2.19 -14.82 -9.16
CA VAL A 159 -1.42 -14.47 -7.97
C VAL A 159 -1.64 -13.00 -7.65
N ASP A 160 -2.19 -12.71 -6.48
CA ASP A 160 -2.31 -11.35 -5.97
C ASP A 160 -1.24 -11.12 -4.91
N ILE A 161 -0.61 -9.94 -4.96
CA ILE A 161 0.45 -9.54 -4.05
C ILE A 161 0.06 -8.21 -3.41
N ALA A 162 0.12 -8.14 -2.09
CA ALA A 162 -0.14 -6.95 -1.30
C ALA A 162 0.93 -6.73 -0.24
N ILE A 163 1.06 -5.49 0.21
CA ILE A 163 1.89 -5.14 1.37
C ILE A 163 1.25 -5.76 2.61
N GLY A 164 2.01 -6.54 3.37
CA GLY A 164 1.52 -7.11 4.61
C GLY A 164 1.43 -6.06 5.72
N ASN A 165 0.61 -6.35 6.73
CA ASN A 165 0.37 -5.40 7.81
C ASN A 165 1.59 -5.15 8.70
N ALA A 166 2.51 -6.11 8.83
CA ALA A 166 3.63 -6.04 9.77
C ALA A 166 4.92 -5.60 9.07
N PHE A 167 5.69 -4.74 9.73
CA PHE A 167 7.07 -4.42 9.38
C PHE A 167 7.90 -4.36 10.65
N THR A 168 9.08 -4.98 10.66
CA THR A 168 9.99 -4.97 11.81
C THR A 168 11.37 -4.50 11.38
N GLY A 169 12.04 -3.73 12.23
CA GLY A 169 13.37 -3.20 11.96
C GLY A 169 14.30 -3.40 13.14
N LYS A 170 15.59 -3.61 12.87
CA LYS A 170 16.70 -3.52 13.83
C LYS A 170 17.50 -2.27 13.50
N ILE A 171 17.27 -1.21 14.27
CA ILE A 171 17.80 0.12 13.98
C ILE A 171 18.98 0.41 14.88
N THR A 172 20.09 0.87 14.29
CA THR A 172 21.34 1.18 14.97
C THR A 172 21.70 2.66 14.76
N PRO A 173 21.30 3.55 15.67
CA PRO A 173 21.78 4.93 15.69
C PRO A 173 23.26 5.00 16.10
N LYS A 174 24.05 5.74 15.33
CA LYS A 174 25.49 5.94 15.56
C LYS A 174 25.84 7.41 15.68
N THR A 175 26.85 7.72 16.47
CA THR A 175 27.42 9.06 16.64
C THR A 175 28.21 9.49 15.39
N ALA A 176 28.66 10.74 15.35
CA ALA A 176 29.50 11.25 14.25
C ALA A 176 30.85 10.52 14.10
N THR A 177 31.34 9.87 15.17
CA THR A 177 32.56 9.04 15.14
C THR A 177 32.30 7.60 14.71
N GLY A 178 31.04 7.22 14.46
CA GLY A 178 30.62 5.87 14.07
C GLY A 178 30.39 4.90 15.24
N GLU A 179 30.54 5.37 16.49
CA GLU A 179 30.25 4.59 17.69
C GLU A 179 28.74 4.49 17.94
N LEU A 180 28.31 3.50 18.72
CA LEU A 180 26.91 3.38 19.14
C LEU A 180 26.53 4.58 20.02
N THR A 181 25.30 5.07 19.82
CA THR A 181 24.69 5.99 20.80
C THR A 181 24.37 5.28 22.11
N GLY A 182 24.05 6.05 23.16
CA GLY A 182 23.61 5.49 24.44
C GLY A 182 22.33 4.66 24.36
N LEU A 183 21.56 4.76 23.27
CA LEU A 183 20.38 3.93 23.02
C LEU A 183 20.75 2.52 22.53
N GLY A 184 21.93 2.35 21.92
CA GLY A 184 22.33 1.11 21.25
C GLY A 184 21.41 0.76 20.06
N THR A 185 21.47 -0.50 19.64
CA THR A 185 20.55 -1.05 18.62
C THR A 185 19.21 -1.38 19.27
N PHE A 186 18.11 -1.02 18.61
CA PHE A 186 16.76 -1.30 19.09
C PHE A 186 15.88 -1.94 18.01
N ASP A 187 14.86 -2.66 18.47
CA ASP A 187 13.82 -3.20 17.61
C ASP A 187 12.71 -2.17 17.40
N LEU A 188 12.29 -2.01 16.14
CA LEU A 188 11.20 -1.14 15.72
C LEU A 188 10.08 -2.01 15.16
N ASN A 189 8.91 -1.99 15.81
CA ASN A 189 7.75 -2.74 15.36
C ASN A 189 6.73 -1.78 14.75
N CYS A 190 6.33 -2.05 13.52
CA CYS A 190 5.42 -1.22 12.75
C CYS A 190 4.21 -2.02 12.27
N SER A 191 3.04 -1.38 12.24
CA SER A 191 1.82 -1.91 11.65
C SER A 191 1.21 -0.92 10.66
N ALA A 192 0.75 -1.38 9.49
CA ALA A 192 0.07 -0.52 8.53
C ALA A 192 -1.18 0.11 9.17
N LEU A 193 -1.43 1.39 8.92
CA LEU A 193 -2.65 2.03 9.38
C LEU A 193 -3.87 1.40 8.69
N ALA A 194 -4.94 1.21 9.46
CA ALA A 194 -6.18 0.63 8.97
C ALA A 194 -6.85 1.51 7.91
N GLY A 195 -7.55 0.86 6.97
CA GLY A 195 -8.36 1.53 5.94
C GLY A 195 -7.61 1.97 4.69
N GLN A 196 -6.31 1.64 4.57
CA GLN A 196 -5.53 1.84 3.35
C GLN A 196 -5.64 0.64 2.42
N ASP A 197 -5.62 0.87 1.10
CA ASP A 197 -5.41 -0.21 0.13
C ASP A 197 -3.94 -0.60 0.06
N LEU A 198 -3.66 -1.87 0.39
CA LEU A 198 -2.32 -2.44 0.41
C LEU A 198 -2.00 -3.27 -0.84
N SER A 199 -2.93 -3.37 -1.79
CA SER A 199 -2.77 -4.18 -3.01
C SER A 199 -1.67 -3.61 -3.91
N LEU A 200 -0.74 -4.45 -4.36
CA LEU A 200 0.34 -4.05 -5.28
C LEU A 200 0.04 -4.48 -6.71
N VAL A 201 -0.25 -5.76 -6.93
CA VAL A 201 -0.44 -6.30 -8.29
C VAL A 201 -1.25 -7.59 -8.27
N SER A 202 -1.93 -7.86 -9.39
CA SER A 202 -2.51 -9.17 -9.72
C SER A 202 -1.83 -9.70 -10.99
N ILE A 203 -1.20 -10.86 -10.90
CA ILE A 203 -0.41 -11.49 -11.97
C ILE A 203 -1.14 -12.75 -12.46
N PRO A 204 -1.57 -12.80 -13.72
CA PRO A 204 -2.06 -14.04 -14.33
C PRO A 204 -0.97 -15.10 -14.46
N VAL A 205 -1.33 -16.35 -14.16
CA VAL A 205 -0.52 -17.55 -14.39
C VAL A 205 -1.18 -18.37 -15.50
N THR A 206 -0.49 -18.55 -16.62
CA THR A 206 -1.02 -19.22 -17.83
C THR A 206 -0.46 -20.62 -18.02
#